data_AF-A0A3S2A5N2-F1
#
_entry.id   AF-A0A3S2A5N2-F1
#
_cell.length_a   1.000
_cell.length_b   1.000
_cell.length_c   1.000
_cell.angle_alpha   90.00
_cell.angle_beta   90.00
_cell.angle_gamma   90.00
#
_symmetry.space_group_name_H-M   'P 1'
#
loop_
_entity.id
_entity.type
_entity.pdbx_description
1 polymer ?
#
loop_
_entity_poly.entity_id
_entity_poly.type
_entity_poly.pdbx_seq_one_letter_code
_entity_poly.pdbx_strand_id
1 'polypeptide(L)' 'TTVYAFMQAMGLVNDHLEGCACRQEVEKQRKAFRRPK' A
#
# COMPACT_ATOMS: atom_id res chain seq x y z
N THR A 1 5.29 16.52 2.78
CA THR A 1 5.93 15.28 2.32
C THR A 1 6.07 14.22 3.40
N THR A 2 6.33 14.57 4.67
CA THR A 2 6.47 13.60 5.78
C THR A 2 5.27 12.69 5.99
N VAL A 3 4.06 13.26 6.01
CA VAL A 3 2.82 12.48 6.21
C VAL A 3 2.55 11.54 5.04
N TYR A 4 2.83 11.97 3.81
CA TYR A 4 2.62 11.13 2.63
C TYR A 4 3.56 9.93 2.59
N ALA A 5 4.84 10.15 2.86
CA ALA A 5 5.83 9.07 2.97
C ALA A 5 5.46 8.09 4.10
N PHE A 6 4.95 8.60 5.22
CA PHE A 6 4.44 7.75 6.30
C PHE A 6 3.24 6.90 5.84
N MET A 7 2.29 7.48 5.10
CA MET A 7 1.15 6.74 4.57
C MET A 7 1.56 5.64 3.58
N GLN A 8 2.59 5.87 2.78
CA GLN A 8 3.17 4.84 1.91
C GLN A 8 3.85 3.72 2.73
N ALA A 9 4.67 4.07 3.72
CA ALA A 9 5.36 3.09 4.57
C ALA A 9 4.40 2.20 5.37
N MET A 10 3.27 2.75 5.81
CA MET A 10 2.23 2.01 6.54
C MET A 10 1.28 1.22 5.61
N GLY A 11 1.45 1.28 4.28
CA GLY A 11 0.59 0.58 3.32
C GLY A 11 -0.81 1.20 3.15
N LEU A 12 -1.01 2.42 3.66
CA LEU A 12 -2.26 3.17 3.48
C LEU A 12 -2.41 3.60 2.01
N VAL A 13 -1.30 3.99 1.39
CA VAL A 13 -1.17 4.30 -0.04
C VAL A 13 -0.27 3.26 -0.69
N ASN A 14 -0.65 2.77 -1.87
CA ASN A 14 0.16 1.86 -2.68
C ASN A 14 0.55 2.54 -4.00
N ASP A 15 1.69 3.24 -3.98
CA ASP A 15 2.23 3.95 -5.13
C ASP A 15 3.40 3.20 -5.80
N HIS A 16 3.42 1.87 -5.67
CA HIS A 16 4.43 1.09 -6.37
C HIS A 16 4.29 1.27 -7.89
N LEU A 17 5.41 1.48 -8.57
CA LEU A 17 5.47 1.64 -10.03
C LEU A 17 4.90 0.43 -10.77
N GLU A 18 4.46 0.64 -12.01
CA GLU A 18 4.06 -0.45 -12.89
C GLU A 18 5.25 -1.37 -13.18
N GLY A 19 5.03 -2.68 -13.10
CA GLY A 19 6.11 -3.68 -13.18
C GLY A 19 6.88 -3.93 -11.89
N CYS A 20 6.58 -3.22 -10.78
CA CYS A 20 7.16 -3.55 -9.48
C CYS A 20 6.68 -4.92 -9.01
N ALA A 21 7.62 -5.84 -8.74
CA ALA A 21 7.33 -7.21 -8.31
C ALA A 21 6.41 -7.28 -7.08
N CYS A 22 6.54 -6.31 -6.16
CA CYS A 22 5.76 -6.26 -4.93
C CYS A 22 4.35 -5.67 -5.11
N ARG A 23 4.07 -4.95 -6.20
CA ARG A 23 2.82 -4.18 -6.35
C ARG A 23 1.58 -5.07 -6.28
N GLN A 24 1.60 -6.19 -6.99
CA GLN A 24 0.45 -7.11 -7.05
C GLN A 24 0.18 -7.78 -5.71
N GLU A 25 1.24 -8.21 -5.01
CA GLU A 25 1.10 -8.84 -3.70
C GLU A 25 0.60 -7.84 -2.66
N VAL A 26 1.15 -6.62 -2.62
CA VAL A 26 0.69 -5.54 -1.73
C VAL A 26 -0.77 -5.19 -2.01
N GLU A 27 -1.19 -5.09 -3.28
CA GLU A 27 -2.60 -4.86 -3.62
C GLU A 27 -3.52 -5.97 -3.11
N LYS A 28 -3.10 -7.24 -3.23
CA LYS A 28 -3.87 -8.38 -2.74
C LYS A 28 -4.02 -8.32 -1.22
N GLN A 29 -2.93 -8.03 -0.49
CA GLN A 29 -2.97 -7.91 0.97
C GLN A 29 -3.81 -6.71 1.42
N ARG A 30 -3.72 -5.55 0.75
CA ARG A 30 -4.57 -4.39 1.05
C ARG A 30 -6.05 -4.67 0.85
N LYS A 31 -6.42 -5.44 -0.18
CA LYS A 31 -7.81 -5.87 -0.40
C LYS A 31 -8.30 -6.88 0.64
N ALA A 32 -7.40 -7.74 1.13
CA ALA A 32 -7.72 -8.70 2.19
C ALA A 32 -7.82 -8.05 3.58
N PHE A 33 -7.18 -6.89 3.78
CA PHE A 33 -7.19 -6.16 5.03
C PHE A 33 -8.59 -5.60 5.34
N ARG A 34 -9.26 -6.19 6.33
CA ARG A 34 -10.51 -5.65 6.87
C ARG A 34 -10.22 -4.47 7.78
N ARG A 35 -10.65 -3.28 7.35
CA ARG A 35 -10.56 -2.07 8.17
C ARG A 35 -11.48 -2.21 9.38
N PRO A 36 -11.01 -1.86 10.59
CA PRO A 36 -11.87 -1.76 11.75
C PRO A 36 -12.98 -0.73 11.48
N LYS A 37 -14.16 -0.95 12.06
CA LYS A 37 -15.28 -0.01 11.99
C LYS A 37 -15.01 1.24 12.80
#